data_AF-A0A6I2M2Q7-F1
#
_entry.id   AF-A0A6I2M2Q7-F1
#
_cell.length_a   1.000
_cell.length_b   1.000
_cell.length_c   1.000
_cell.angle_alpha   90.00
_cell.angle_beta   90.00
_cell.angle_gamma   90.00
#
_symmetry.space_group_name_H-M   'P 1'
#
loop_
_entity.id
_entity.type
_entity.pdbx_description
1 polymer ?
#
loop_
_entity_poly.entity_id
_entity_poly.type
_entity_poly.pdbx_seq_one_letter_code
_entity_poly.pdbx_strand_id
1 'polypeptide(L)'
;MAQPLRIPSRCYPFGETGAALHMLGAVAPGLGVCGVKVRTQIGANAQPQLLIFDSATAPPVPLIDAYALSSLRTGVLAAVATYALAHPEASILGVVGSGKQARALVAAIARVRRLSEVRLWSPTADNRTRAAAELSEALGLIVRAVKTPAGVVRDADIVSLPARAPEPPITSGMLARRASHRDRGYRSRPSRTAARRVPPLRGGLCRYP
;
A
#
# COMPACT_ATOMS: atom_id res chain seq x y z
N MET A 1 9.49 28.87 3.45
CA MET A 1 8.87 27.86 2.56
C MET A 1 9.48 26.51 2.87
N ALA A 2 8.70 25.51 3.30
CA ALA A 2 9.22 24.17 3.55
C ALA A 2 9.61 23.51 2.22
N GLN A 3 10.86 23.08 2.10
CA GLN A 3 11.34 22.36 0.91
C GLN A 3 10.56 21.04 0.79
N PRO A 4 10.00 20.70 -0.39
CA PRO A 4 9.23 19.47 -0.53
C PRO A 4 10.12 18.26 -0.26
N LEU A 5 9.64 17.35 0.60
CA LEU A 5 10.31 16.11 0.93
C LEU A 5 10.54 15.29 -0.35
N ARG A 6 11.77 15.23 -0.83
CA ARG A 6 12.16 14.41 -1.98
C ARG A 6 12.48 12.99 -1.52
N ILE A 7 11.60 12.04 -1.83
CA ILE A 7 11.82 10.60 -1.61
C ILE A 7 12.02 9.92 -2.97
N PRO A 8 13.24 9.90 -3.54
CA PRO A 8 13.49 9.18 -4.77
C PRO A 8 13.39 7.68 -4.51
N SER A 9 12.30 7.03 -4.96
CA SER A 9 12.25 5.57 -4.98
C SER A 9 13.27 5.05 -5.99
N ARG A 10 14.22 4.22 -5.54
CA ARG A 10 15.15 3.55 -6.44
C ARG A 10 14.82 2.07 -6.49
N CYS A 11 14.60 1.54 -7.69
CA CYS A 11 14.36 0.13 -7.93
C CYS A 11 15.55 -0.43 -8.71
N TYR A 12 16.16 -1.49 -8.18
CA TYR A 12 17.29 -2.18 -8.78
C TYR A 12 16.85 -3.59 -9.13
N PRO A 13 16.48 -3.85 -10.39
CA PRO A 13 16.19 -5.20 -10.85
C PRO A 13 17.50 -5.95 -11.14
N PHE A 14 17.58 -7.20 -10.68
CA PHE A 14 18.69 -8.11 -10.92
C PHE A 14 18.16 -9.25 -11.80
N GLY A 15 18.33 -9.07 -13.12
CA GLY A 15 17.68 -9.88 -14.15
C GLY A 15 17.99 -11.38 -14.09
N GLU A 16 19.20 -11.75 -13.67
CA GLU A 16 19.67 -13.15 -13.63
C GLU A 16 18.98 -13.98 -12.53
N THR A 17 18.65 -13.35 -11.40
CA THR A 17 18.00 -14.03 -10.26
C THR A 17 16.50 -13.77 -10.19
N GLY A 18 15.96 -12.91 -11.07
CA GLY A 18 14.59 -12.40 -10.97
C GLY A 18 14.34 -11.56 -9.71
N ALA A 19 15.39 -11.16 -9.01
CA ALA A 19 15.31 -10.36 -7.80
C ALA A 19 15.12 -8.87 -8.12
N ALA A 20 14.48 -8.14 -7.22
CA ALA A 20 14.41 -6.68 -7.28
C ALA A 20 14.55 -6.08 -5.88
N LEU A 21 15.43 -5.09 -5.74
CA LEU A 21 15.58 -4.30 -4.52
C LEU A 21 14.91 -2.93 -4.71
N HIS A 22 13.89 -2.64 -3.89
CA HIS A 22 13.28 -1.31 -3.84
C HIS A 22 13.79 -0.58 -2.60
N MET A 23 14.49 0.53 -2.81
CA MET A 23 15.03 1.37 -1.76
C MET A 23 14.27 2.70 -1.69
N LEU A 24 13.82 3.05 -0.50
CA LEU A 24 13.08 4.28 -0.20
C LEU A 24 13.78 4.95 0.98
N GLY A 25 14.59 5.97 0.70
CA GLY A 25 15.27 6.78 1.70
C GLY A 25 14.47 8.02 2.08
N ALA A 26 14.46 8.39 3.35
CA ALA A 26 13.84 9.60 3.85
C ALA A 26 14.61 10.19 5.04
N VAL A 27 14.50 11.50 5.22
CA VAL A 27 15.00 12.22 6.39
C VAL A 27 13.80 12.93 7.02
N ALA A 28 13.65 12.81 8.33
CA ALA A 28 12.61 13.47 9.11
C ALA A 28 13.27 14.24 10.27
N PRO A 29 13.79 15.46 10.03
CA PRO A 29 14.55 16.21 11.04
C PRO A 29 13.73 16.51 12.29
N GLY A 30 12.43 16.79 12.15
CA GLY A 30 11.53 17.01 13.28
C GLY A 30 11.29 15.78 14.15
N LEU A 31 11.70 14.58 13.69
CA LEU A 31 11.69 13.34 14.46
C LEU A 31 13.11 12.87 14.85
N GLY A 32 14.15 13.65 14.52
CA GLY A 32 15.54 13.30 14.81
C GLY A 32 16.10 12.12 14.01
N VAL A 33 15.38 11.61 13.00
CA VAL A 33 15.74 10.35 12.32
C VAL A 33 15.88 10.50 10.81
N CYS A 34 16.80 9.73 10.24
CA CYS A 34 16.82 9.41 8.81
C CYS A 34 16.82 7.90 8.63
N GLY A 35 16.47 7.42 7.43
CA GLY A 35 16.39 5.98 7.25
C GLY A 35 16.15 5.55 5.81
N VAL A 36 16.29 4.26 5.60
CA VAL A 36 16.03 3.61 4.33
C VAL A 36 15.20 2.34 4.56
N LYS A 37 14.10 2.24 3.83
CA LYS A 37 13.39 0.97 3.67
C LYS A 37 13.91 0.25 2.44
N VAL A 38 14.37 -0.98 2.63
CA VAL A 38 14.76 -1.88 1.54
C VAL A 38 13.72 -2.98 1.44
N ARG A 39 13.08 -3.14 0.28
CA ARG A 39 12.19 -4.27 -0.01
C ARG A 39 12.85 -5.17 -1.03
N THR A 40 13.26 -6.35 -0.58
CA THR A 40 13.77 -7.42 -1.41
C THR A 40 12.61 -8.23 -1.96
N GLN A 41 12.52 -8.34 -3.27
CA GLN A 41 11.49 -9.14 -3.95
C GLN A 41 12.15 -10.23 -4.79
N ILE A 42 11.78 -11.49 -4.57
CA ILE A 42 12.21 -12.63 -5.38
C ILE A 42 10.94 -13.42 -5.72
N GLY A 43 10.57 -13.45 -7.01
CA GLY A 43 9.30 -14.03 -7.44
C GLY A 43 8.09 -13.39 -6.75
N ALA A 44 7.30 -14.18 -6.02
CA ALA A 44 6.16 -13.73 -5.22
C ALA A 44 6.54 -13.27 -3.79
N ASN A 45 7.73 -13.65 -3.32
CA ASN A 45 8.20 -13.34 -1.97
C ASN A 45 8.71 -11.90 -1.91
N ALA A 46 8.30 -11.18 -0.87
CA ALA A 46 8.73 -9.81 -0.66
C ALA A 46 8.97 -9.55 0.83
N GLN A 47 10.21 -9.25 1.18
CA GLN A 47 10.63 -8.97 2.55
C GLN A 47 11.11 -7.51 2.65
N PRO A 48 10.34 -6.62 3.31
CA PRO A 48 10.78 -5.28 3.62
C PRO A 48 11.54 -5.23 4.94
N GLN A 49 12.65 -4.51 4.95
CA GLN A 49 13.44 -4.16 6.13
C GLN A 49 13.57 -2.64 6.20
N LEU A 50 13.64 -2.10 7.41
CA LEU A 50 13.82 -0.68 7.66
C LEU A 50 15.08 -0.48 8.51
N LEU A 51 15.99 0.35 8.01
CA LEU A 51 17.14 0.84 8.76
C LEU A 51 16.87 2.30 9.13
N ILE A 52 17.08 2.62 10.39
CA ILE A 52 16.94 3.97 10.95
C ILE A 52 18.29 4.39 11.52
N PHE A 53 18.65 5.65 11.30
CA PHE A 53 19.84 6.29 11.82
C PHE A 53 19.43 7.55 12.55
N ASP A 54 20.23 7.93 13.53
CA ASP A 54 20.14 9.28 14.10
C ASP A 54 20.53 10.30 13.02
N SER A 55 19.67 11.29 12.80
CA SER A 55 19.87 12.25 11.70
C SER A 55 20.99 13.26 11.95
N ALA A 56 21.46 13.41 13.20
CA ALA A 56 22.51 14.33 13.58
C ALA A 56 23.89 13.66 13.65
N THR A 57 23.94 12.40 14.09
CA THR A 57 25.18 11.68 14.41
C THR A 57 25.46 10.51 13.46
N ALA A 58 24.45 10.03 12.71
CA ALA A 58 24.50 8.90 11.78
C ALA A 58 24.70 7.46 12.30
N PRO A 59 24.88 7.11 13.60
CA PRO A 59 24.89 5.73 14.01
C PRO A 59 23.51 5.08 13.76
N PRO A 60 23.48 3.80 13.35
CA PRO A 60 22.24 3.07 13.18
C PRO A 60 21.59 2.80 14.55
N VAL A 61 20.26 2.87 14.60
CA VAL A 61 19.50 2.59 15.82
C VAL A 61 19.15 1.08 15.87
N PRO A 62 18.09 0.58 15.20
CA PRO A 62 18.00 -0.84 14.88
C PRO A 62 17.59 -1.16 13.42
N LEU A 63 17.92 -2.38 12.98
CA LEU A 63 17.31 -3.01 11.80
C LEU A 63 15.95 -3.60 12.18
N ILE A 64 14.89 -3.19 11.48
CA ILE A 64 13.51 -3.58 11.79
C ILE A 64 12.93 -4.43 10.65
N ASP A 65 12.30 -5.56 10.98
CA ASP A 65 11.39 -6.24 10.05
C ASP A 65 10.20 -5.32 9.78
N ALA A 66 10.13 -4.79 8.57
CA ALA A 66 9.19 -3.76 8.20
C ALA A 66 7.91 -4.32 7.57
N TYR A 67 7.64 -5.63 7.69
CA TYR A 67 6.46 -6.23 7.07
C TYR A 67 5.18 -5.68 7.69
N ALA A 68 5.02 -5.83 9.01
CA ALA A 68 3.87 -5.34 9.75
C ALA A 68 3.74 -3.81 9.64
N LEU A 69 4.86 -3.07 9.76
CA LEU A 69 4.90 -1.62 9.59
C LEU A 69 4.46 -1.18 8.19
N SER A 70 4.86 -1.91 7.14
CA SER A 70 4.45 -1.62 5.76
C SER A 70 2.95 -1.82 5.55
N SER A 71 2.35 -2.83 6.18
CA SER A 71 0.91 -3.04 6.17
C SER A 71 0.17 -1.94 6.95
N LEU A 72 0.62 -1.66 8.17
CA LEU A 72 0.02 -0.67 9.06
C LEU A 72 0.02 0.72 8.41
N ARG A 73 1.20 1.19 7.95
CA ARG A 73 1.31 2.53 7.35
C ARG A 73 0.47 2.66 6.08
N THR A 74 0.33 1.59 5.28
CA THR A 74 -0.53 1.62 4.10
C THR A 74 -2.00 1.74 4.50
N GLY A 75 -2.44 0.97 5.50
CA GLY A 75 -3.82 1.09 6.02
C GLY A 75 -4.10 2.49 6.59
N VAL A 76 -3.17 3.03 7.39
CA VAL A 76 -3.30 4.37 7.98
C VAL A 76 -3.37 5.45 6.90
N LEU A 77 -2.54 5.40 5.86
CA LEU A 77 -2.61 6.37 4.76
C LEU A 77 -3.95 6.30 4.02
N ALA A 78 -4.48 5.09 3.78
CA ALA A 78 -5.81 4.93 3.19
C ALA A 78 -6.92 5.47 4.09
N ALA A 79 -6.80 5.27 5.41
CA ALA A 79 -7.73 5.83 6.39
C ALA A 79 -7.67 7.37 6.42
N VAL A 80 -6.48 7.98 6.45
CA VAL A 80 -6.31 9.44 6.37
C VAL A 80 -6.94 9.98 5.08
N ALA A 81 -6.67 9.32 3.96
CA ALA A 81 -7.21 9.75 2.68
C ALA A 81 -8.74 9.58 2.61
N THR A 82 -9.27 8.49 3.17
CA THR A 82 -10.73 8.29 3.34
C THR A 82 -11.32 9.38 4.23
N TYR A 83 -10.66 9.70 5.35
CA TYR A 83 -11.10 10.74 6.28
C TYR A 83 -11.22 12.11 5.60
N ALA A 84 -10.25 12.44 4.76
CA ALA A 84 -10.19 13.74 4.09
C ALA A 84 -11.07 13.83 2.83
N LEU A 85 -11.26 12.73 2.10
CA LEU A 85 -11.82 12.76 0.74
C LEU A 85 -13.18 12.08 0.59
N ALA A 86 -13.52 11.12 1.46
CA ALA A 86 -14.82 10.46 1.41
C ALA A 86 -15.87 11.32 2.13
N HIS A 87 -17.10 11.25 1.63
CA HIS A 87 -18.25 11.89 2.28
C HIS A 87 -18.30 11.51 3.78
N PRO A 88 -18.63 12.43 4.70
CA PRO A 88 -18.66 12.16 6.14
C PRO A 88 -19.56 10.97 6.50
N GLU A 89 -20.72 10.88 5.85
CA GLU A 89 -21.71 9.81 6.01
C GLU A 89 -21.44 8.55 5.18
N ALA A 90 -20.27 8.43 4.54
CA ALA A 90 -19.91 7.22 3.80
C ALA A 90 -19.82 6.00 4.73
N SER A 91 -20.60 4.96 4.46
CA SER A 91 -20.75 3.81 5.37
C SER A 91 -20.54 2.45 4.69
N ILE A 92 -20.55 2.37 3.35
CA ILE A 92 -20.34 1.12 2.61
C ILE A 92 -18.94 1.12 1.98
N LEU A 93 -18.09 0.21 2.43
CA LEU A 93 -16.72 0.05 1.92
C LEU A 93 -16.59 -1.17 1.00
N GLY A 94 -16.27 -0.93 -0.27
CA GLY A 94 -15.84 -1.95 -1.21
C GLY A 94 -14.32 -2.18 -1.20
N VAL A 95 -13.87 -3.43 -1.11
CA VAL A 95 -12.45 -3.81 -1.14
C VAL A 95 -12.18 -4.91 -2.17
N VAL A 96 -11.22 -4.64 -3.07
CA VAL A 96 -10.62 -5.67 -3.93
C VAL A 96 -9.34 -6.18 -3.30
N GLY A 97 -9.39 -7.43 -2.85
CA GLY A 97 -8.30 -8.16 -2.20
C GLY A 97 -8.74 -8.73 -0.86
N SER A 98 -8.21 -9.90 -0.51
CA SER A 98 -8.45 -10.62 0.75
C SER A 98 -7.18 -10.82 1.59
N GLY A 99 -6.04 -10.33 1.09
CA GLY A 99 -4.73 -10.47 1.73
C GLY A 99 -4.47 -9.50 2.87
N LYS A 100 -3.28 -9.57 3.46
CA LYS A 100 -2.89 -8.80 4.65
C LYS A 100 -3.05 -7.28 4.49
N GLN A 101 -2.71 -6.72 3.31
CA GLN A 101 -2.92 -5.29 3.04
C GLN A 101 -4.40 -4.88 3.08
N ALA A 102 -5.29 -5.73 2.54
CA ALA A 102 -6.73 -5.47 2.55
C ALA A 102 -7.27 -5.45 3.97
N ARG A 103 -6.85 -6.41 4.80
CA ARG A 103 -7.26 -6.50 6.21
C ARG A 103 -6.80 -5.30 7.03
N ALA A 104 -5.52 -4.92 6.90
CA ALA A 104 -4.98 -3.74 7.58
C ALA A 104 -5.68 -2.45 7.15
N LEU A 105 -6.03 -2.33 5.87
CA LEU A 105 -6.78 -1.19 5.34
C LEU A 105 -8.21 -1.14 5.87
N VAL A 106 -8.94 -2.26 5.88
CA VAL A 106 -10.30 -2.31 6.45
C VAL A 106 -10.28 -1.91 7.92
N ALA A 107 -9.35 -2.49 8.70
CA ALA A 107 -9.20 -2.17 10.11
C ALA A 107 -8.91 -0.68 10.34
N ALA A 108 -8.05 -0.07 9.52
CA ALA A 108 -7.73 1.35 9.63
C ALA A 108 -8.90 2.26 9.22
N ILE A 109 -9.60 1.96 8.12
CA ILE A 109 -10.75 2.75 7.66
C ILE A 109 -11.90 2.69 8.68
N ALA A 110 -12.15 1.52 9.28
CA ALA A 110 -13.15 1.35 10.32
C ALA A 110 -12.91 2.25 11.56
N ARG A 111 -11.68 2.73 11.78
CA ARG A 111 -11.38 3.68 12.87
C ARG A 111 -11.77 5.13 12.56
N VAL A 112 -11.93 5.48 11.28
CA VAL A 112 -12.19 6.86 10.83
C VAL A 112 -13.56 7.03 10.16
N ARG A 113 -14.27 5.93 9.92
CA ARG A 113 -15.62 5.89 9.36
C ARG A 113 -16.47 4.84 10.05
N ARG A 114 -17.71 5.19 10.36
CA ARG A 114 -18.71 4.26 10.89
C ARG A 114 -19.28 3.44 9.74
N LEU A 115 -18.66 2.29 9.48
CA LEU A 115 -19.07 1.41 8.39
C LEU A 115 -20.30 0.59 8.78
N SER A 116 -21.32 0.58 7.91
CA SER A 116 -22.45 -0.33 8.02
C SER A 116 -22.16 -1.68 7.36
N GLU A 117 -21.30 -1.69 6.34
CA GLU A 117 -20.95 -2.90 5.58
C GLU A 117 -19.56 -2.78 4.94
N VAL A 118 -18.83 -3.89 4.92
CA VAL A 118 -17.63 -4.09 4.09
C VAL A 118 -17.89 -5.18 3.06
N ARG A 119 -17.64 -4.90 1.78
CA ARG A 119 -17.77 -5.85 0.67
C ARG A 119 -16.39 -6.24 0.17
N LEU A 120 -16.06 -7.51 0.21
CA LEU A 120 -14.73 -8.01 -0.08
C LEU A 120 -14.75 -8.99 -1.25
N TRP A 121 -13.90 -8.75 -2.26
CA TRP A 121 -13.72 -9.66 -3.38
C TRP A 121 -12.25 -10.01 -3.60
N SER A 122 -11.97 -11.28 -3.88
CA SER A 122 -10.71 -11.76 -4.46
C SER A 122 -10.98 -12.95 -5.36
N PRO A 123 -10.11 -13.29 -6.33
CA PRO A 123 -10.33 -14.42 -7.24
C PRO A 123 -10.61 -15.74 -6.50
N THR A 124 -9.78 -16.08 -5.51
CA THR A 124 -9.96 -17.29 -4.70
C THR A 124 -11.10 -17.11 -3.70
N ALA A 125 -12.10 -18.00 -3.74
CA ALA A 125 -13.29 -17.96 -2.89
C ALA A 125 -12.97 -18.15 -1.41
N ASP A 126 -12.23 -19.21 -1.10
CA ASP A 126 -11.90 -19.55 0.29
C ASP A 126 -11.13 -18.43 0.98
N ASN A 127 -10.23 -17.75 0.25
CA ASN A 127 -9.48 -16.62 0.78
C ASN A 127 -10.38 -15.44 1.16
N ARG A 128 -11.35 -15.07 0.31
CA ARG A 128 -12.27 -13.96 0.63
C ARG A 128 -13.28 -14.34 1.72
N THR A 129 -13.77 -15.58 1.73
CA THR A 129 -14.69 -16.06 2.78
C THR A 129 -14.00 -16.06 4.13
N ARG A 130 -12.79 -16.63 4.21
CA ARG A 130 -12.00 -16.62 5.45
C ARG A 130 -11.65 -15.21 5.91
N ALA A 131 -11.18 -14.35 5.00
CA ALA A 131 -10.87 -12.95 5.36
C ALA A 131 -12.10 -12.17 5.82
N ALA A 132 -13.28 -12.42 5.24
CA ALA A 132 -14.52 -11.78 5.68
C ALA A 132 -14.90 -12.22 7.10
N ALA A 133 -14.85 -13.51 7.39
CA ALA A 133 -15.14 -14.03 8.73
C ALA A 133 -14.19 -13.45 9.79
N GLU A 134 -12.88 -13.51 9.54
CA GLU A 134 -11.87 -12.96 10.46
C GLU A 134 -12.05 -11.46 10.70
N LEU A 135 -12.38 -10.67 9.67
CA LEU A 135 -12.62 -9.23 9.82
C LEU A 135 -13.93 -8.93 10.55
N SER A 136 -14.98 -9.70 10.29
CA SER A 136 -16.26 -9.57 11.02
C SER A 136 -16.05 -9.82 12.50
N GLU A 137 -15.35 -10.89 12.85
CA GLU A 137 -15.05 -11.27 14.23
C GLU A 137 -14.17 -10.21 14.92
N ALA A 138 -13.06 -9.82 14.29
CA ALA A 138 -12.09 -8.92 14.89
C ALA A 138 -12.61 -7.47 15.06
N LEU A 139 -13.55 -7.04 14.22
CA LEU A 139 -14.01 -5.63 14.19
C LEU A 139 -15.46 -5.45 14.63
N GLY A 140 -16.23 -6.54 14.80
CA GLY A 140 -17.68 -6.46 15.08
C GLY A 140 -18.48 -5.81 13.93
N LEU A 141 -18.00 -5.94 12.69
CA LEU A 141 -18.61 -5.34 11.49
C LEU A 141 -19.30 -6.39 10.63
N ILE A 142 -20.23 -5.97 9.78
CA ILE A 142 -20.78 -6.83 8.72
C ILE A 142 -19.79 -6.85 7.55
N VAL A 143 -19.13 -7.99 7.34
CA VAL A 143 -18.19 -8.17 6.22
C VAL A 143 -18.70 -9.26 5.29
N ARG A 144 -18.98 -8.91 4.03
CA ARG A 144 -19.53 -9.81 3.02
C ARG A 144 -18.49 -10.18 1.98
N ALA A 145 -18.24 -11.47 1.81
CA ALA A 145 -17.50 -11.99 0.67
C ALA A 145 -18.38 -11.99 -0.59
N VAL A 146 -18.18 -11.01 -1.49
CA VAL A 146 -18.97 -10.92 -2.72
C VAL A 146 -18.39 -11.82 -3.82
N LYS A 147 -19.25 -12.28 -4.74
CA LYS A 147 -18.85 -13.25 -5.78
C LYS A 147 -18.14 -12.59 -6.97
N THR A 148 -18.45 -11.33 -7.27
CA THR A 148 -17.97 -10.62 -8.46
C THR A 148 -17.28 -9.30 -8.10
N PRO A 149 -16.33 -8.81 -8.94
CA PRO A 149 -15.77 -7.48 -8.76
C PRO A 149 -16.81 -6.37 -8.78
N ALA A 150 -17.84 -6.49 -9.63
CA ALA A 150 -18.94 -5.51 -9.70
C ALA A 150 -19.72 -5.42 -8.37
N GLY A 151 -19.84 -6.53 -7.63
CA GLY A 151 -20.47 -6.54 -6.31
C GLY A 151 -19.72 -5.70 -5.26
N VAL A 152 -18.43 -5.42 -5.47
CA VAL A 152 -17.64 -4.56 -4.58
C VAL A 152 -18.06 -3.09 -4.70
N VAL A 153 -18.43 -2.66 -5.89
CA VAL A 153 -18.59 -1.23 -6.21
C VAL A 153 -20.04 -0.78 -6.34
N ARG A 154 -20.96 -1.71 -6.59
CA ARG A 154 -22.40 -1.43 -6.62
C ARG A 154 -22.79 -0.76 -5.31
N ASP A 155 -23.26 0.48 -5.35
CA ASP A 155 -23.71 1.27 -4.18
C ASP A 155 -22.66 1.39 -3.05
N ALA A 156 -21.37 1.28 -3.37
CA ALA A 156 -20.32 1.52 -2.39
C ALA A 156 -19.96 3.01 -2.34
N ASP A 157 -19.83 3.56 -1.13
CA ASP A 157 -19.43 4.95 -0.93
C ASP A 157 -17.90 5.10 -1.09
N ILE A 158 -17.17 4.08 -0.67
CA ILE A 158 -15.71 4.03 -0.68
C ILE A 158 -15.26 2.75 -1.41
N VAL A 159 -14.29 2.86 -2.31
CA VAL A 159 -13.74 1.69 -3.03
C VAL A 159 -12.22 1.67 -2.96
N SER A 160 -11.67 0.66 -2.30
CA SER A 160 -10.23 0.46 -2.20
C SER A 160 -9.74 -0.77 -2.94
N LEU A 161 -8.56 -0.64 -3.59
CA LEU A 161 -7.95 -1.71 -4.37
C LEU A 161 -6.52 -2.03 -3.87
N PRO A 162 -6.37 -2.58 -2.64
CA PRO A 162 -5.08 -2.98 -2.08
C PRO A 162 -4.57 -4.32 -2.67
N ALA A 163 -4.91 -4.62 -3.93
CA ALA A 163 -4.54 -5.85 -4.62
C ALA A 163 -3.60 -5.56 -5.80
N ARG A 164 -2.66 -6.49 -6.02
CA ARG A 164 -1.84 -6.53 -7.22
C ARG A 164 -2.50 -7.47 -8.22
N ALA A 165 -3.11 -6.90 -9.25
CA ALA A 165 -3.65 -7.65 -10.37
C ALA A 165 -2.96 -7.22 -11.67
N PRO A 166 -2.65 -8.15 -12.60
CA PRO A 166 -2.13 -7.80 -13.93
C PRO A 166 -3.10 -6.89 -14.68
N GLU A 167 -4.39 -7.23 -14.58
CA GLU A 167 -5.51 -6.48 -15.14
C GLU A 167 -6.40 -5.92 -14.02
N PRO A 168 -6.91 -4.69 -14.17
CA PRO A 168 -7.75 -4.08 -13.16
C PRO A 168 -9.11 -4.82 -13.09
N PRO A 169 -9.49 -5.41 -11.94
CA PRO A 169 -10.76 -6.12 -11.82
C PRO A 169 -11.98 -5.20 -11.81
N ILE A 170 -11.77 -3.87 -11.72
CA ILE A 170 -12.81 -2.85 -11.73
C ILE A 170 -12.44 -1.78 -12.75
N THR A 171 -13.40 -1.38 -13.59
CA THR A 171 -13.26 -0.28 -14.56
C THR A 171 -13.91 1.02 -14.03
N SER A 172 -13.62 2.16 -14.67
CA SER A 172 -14.25 3.44 -14.29
C SER A 172 -15.78 3.41 -14.45
N GLY A 173 -16.29 2.74 -15.49
CA GLY A 173 -17.73 2.63 -15.73
C GLY A 173 -18.50 1.82 -14.67
N MET A 174 -17.80 1.06 -13.83
CA MET A 174 -18.41 0.33 -12.72
C MET A 174 -18.55 1.18 -11.44
N LEU A 175 -17.89 2.34 -11.36
CA LEU A 175 -17.98 3.22 -10.19
C LEU A 175 -19.25 4.06 -10.28
N ALA A 176 -20.05 4.04 -9.21
CA ALA A 176 -21.16 4.97 -9.08
C ALA A 176 -20.64 6.42 -9.09
N ARG A 177 -21.42 7.36 -9.61
CA ARG A 177 -21.06 8.80 -9.67
C ARG A 177 -20.71 9.43 -8.31
N ARG A 178 -21.03 8.75 -7.19
CA ARG A 178 -20.79 9.22 -5.80
C ARG A 178 -19.59 8.56 -5.11
N ALA A 179 -18.97 7.52 -5.69
CA ALA A 179 -17.88 6.79 -5.03
C ALA A 179 -16.59 7.63 -5.00
N SER A 180 -16.24 8.15 -3.83
CA SER A 180 -15.17 9.13 -3.64
C SER A 180 -14.07 8.55 -2.77
N HIS A 181 -13.14 7.83 -3.40
CA HIS A 181 -11.70 7.73 -3.04
C HIS A 181 -11.11 6.42 -3.59
N ARG A 182 -10.01 6.51 -4.34
CA ARG A 182 -9.32 5.39 -4.99
C ARG A 182 -7.88 5.30 -4.50
N ASP A 183 -7.57 4.35 -3.63
CA ASP A 183 -6.18 4.01 -3.30
C ASP A 183 -5.68 2.90 -4.22
N ARG A 184 -4.76 3.24 -5.13
CA ARG A 184 -4.05 2.23 -5.95
C ARG A 184 -2.78 1.85 -5.20
N GLY A 185 -2.75 0.62 -4.69
CA GLY A 185 -1.52 0.00 -4.19
C GLY A 185 -0.38 0.06 -5.24
N TYR A 186 0.82 0.33 -4.76
CA TYR A 186 2.07 0.48 -5.52
C TYR A 186 2.24 -0.52 -6.69
N ARG A 187 2.44 -0.02 -7.92
CA ARG A 187 2.66 -0.82 -9.13
C ARG A 187 4.16 -1.16 -9.26
N SER A 188 4.55 -2.40 -8.95
CA SER A 188 5.97 -2.81 -8.91
C SER A 188 6.55 -3.39 -10.21
N ARG A 189 5.80 -3.42 -11.32
CA ARG A 189 6.33 -3.86 -12.62
C ARG A 189 6.43 -2.67 -13.58
N PRO A 190 7.62 -2.27 -14.04
CA PRO A 190 7.73 -1.56 -15.31
C PRO A 190 7.18 -2.49 -16.40
N SER A 191 6.48 -1.94 -17.38
CA SER A 191 6.17 -2.67 -18.61
C SER A 191 7.49 -3.20 -19.21
N ARG A 192 7.44 -4.37 -19.85
CA ARG A 192 8.58 -5.00 -20.56
C ARG A 192 9.27 -4.05 -21.55
N THR A 193 8.62 -2.95 -21.93
CA THR A 193 9.08 -1.92 -22.87
C THR A 193 9.83 -0.74 -22.24
N ALA A 194 10.04 -0.70 -20.92
CA ALA A 194 10.74 0.41 -20.25
C ALA A 194 11.99 -0.06 -19.49
N ALA A 195 12.85 -0.87 -20.12
CA ALA A 195 14.25 -0.96 -19.73
C ALA A 195 14.95 0.33 -20.19
N ARG A 196 14.70 1.45 -19.48
CA ARG A 196 15.62 2.59 -19.58
C ARG A 196 16.96 2.09 -19.03
N ARG A 197 17.96 1.98 -19.91
CA ARG A 197 19.36 1.81 -19.51
C ARG A 197 19.64 2.82 -18.40
N VAL A 198 20.00 2.32 -17.23
CA VAL A 198 20.59 3.15 -16.18
C VAL A 198 21.83 3.78 -16.83
N PRO A 199 21.93 5.11 -16.96
CA PRO A 199 23.15 5.71 -17.47
C PRO A 199 24.29 5.28 -16.55
N PRO A 200 25.51 5.03 -17.07
CA PRO A 200 26.66 4.79 -16.20
C PRO A 200 26.73 5.94 -15.20
N LEU A 201 26.95 5.60 -13.92
CA LEU A 201 27.20 6.59 -12.87
C LEU A 201 28.35 7.46 -13.33
N ARG A 202 28.06 8.62 -13.92
CA ARG A 202 29.07 9.66 -14.14
C ARG A 202 29.48 10.08 -12.75
N GLY A 203 30.73 9.79 -12.41
CA GLY A 203 31.34 10.03 -11.12
C GLY A 203 31.20 11.49 -10.69
N GLY A 204 30.14 11.77 -9.96
CA GLY A 204 30.10 12.82 -8.96
C GLY A 204 29.98 12.09 -7.63
N LEU A 205 31.13 11.75 -7.03
CA LEU A 205 31.20 11.43 -5.61
C LEU A 205 30.31 12.44 -4.88
N CYS A 206 29.34 11.96 -4.08
CA CYS A 206 28.72 12.81 -3.08
C CYS A 206 29.88 13.40 -2.25
N ARG A 207 30.21 14.66 -2.51
CA ARG A 207 31.10 15.41 -1.63
C ARG A 207 30.27 15.61 -0.36
N TYR A 208 30.49 14.72 0.61
CA TYR A 208 30.18 15.04 1.99
C TYR A 208 31.05 16.25 2.38
N PRO A 209 30.50 17.24 3.10
CA PRO A 209 31.33 18.24 3.77
C PRO A 209 32.27 17.57 4.77
#